data_AF-E7ABJ6-F1
#
_entry.id   AF-E7ABJ6-F1
#
_cell.length_a   1.000
_cell.length_b   1.000
_cell.length_c   1.000
_cell.angle_alpha   90.00
_cell.angle_beta   90.00
_cell.angle_gamma   90.00
#
_symmetry.space_group_name_H-M   'P 1'
#
loop_
_entity.id
_entity.type
_entity.pdbx_description
1 polymer ?
#
loop_
_entity_poly.entity_id
_entity_poly.type
_entity_poly.pdbx_seq_one_letter_code
_entity_poly.pdbx_strand_id
1 'polypeptide(L)'
;MPTYLIVLIVVVAVALMSIIVLRKRAPIAIEQETLSMKEVIAFFKEGEVMQSLKSNSNMVAVAIREKQSDGRLKITLTPYDKQQNTITPNAPIKIYLVKRLDEDLEKNFGDKDMLVLQ
;
A
#
# COMPACT_ATOMS: atom_id res chain seq x y z
N MET A 1 -11.27 37.03 30.85
CA MET A 1 -10.21 37.08 29.81
C MET A 1 -9.26 35.88 29.79
N PRO A 2 -8.82 35.26 30.90
CA PRO A 2 -7.84 34.15 30.82
C PRO A 2 -8.42 32.82 30.32
N THR A 3 -9.72 32.57 30.53
CA THR A 3 -10.41 31.34 30.14
C THR A 3 -10.42 31.10 28.63
N TYR A 4 -10.69 32.12 27.82
CA TYR A 4 -10.68 32.00 26.35
C TYR A 4 -9.29 31.67 25.80
N LEU A 5 -8.24 32.19 26.45
CA LEU A 5 -6.85 31.96 26.06
C LEU A 5 -6.44 30.50 26.34
N ILE A 6 -6.90 29.93 27.45
CA ILE A 6 -6.69 28.51 27.78
C ILE A 6 -7.43 27.60 26.80
N VAL A 7 -8.70 27.89 26.49
CA VAL A 7 -9.48 27.08 25.54
C VAL A 7 -8.83 27.10 24.15
N LEU A 8 -8.34 28.25 23.70
CA LEU A 8 -7.68 28.37 22.39
C LEU A 8 -6.40 27.53 22.31
N ILE A 9 -5.58 27.52 23.37
CA ILE A 9 -4.37 26.68 23.43
C ILE A 9 -4.72 25.19 23.34
N VAL A 10 -5.74 24.75 24.07
CA VAL A 10 -6.18 23.34 24.05
C VAL A 10 -6.67 22.94 22.66
N VAL A 11 -7.47 23.78 22.01
CA VAL A 11 -7.97 23.50 20.65
C VAL A 11 -6.81 23.41 19.64
N VAL A 12 -5.83 24.31 19.72
CA VAL A 12 -4.65 24.27 18.86
C VAL A 12 -3.80 23.02 19.11
N ALA A 13 -3.61 22.63 20.37
CA ALA A 13 -2.86 21.43 20.72
C ALA A 13 -3.54 20.15 20.19
N VAL A 14 -4.87 20.06 20.30
CA VAL A 14 -5.66 18.92 19.77
C VAL A 14 -5.61 18.90 18.24
N ALA A 15 -5.73 20.05 17.57
CA ALA A 15 -5.63 20.15 16.11
C ALA A 15 -4.23 19.72 15.62
N LEU A 16 -3.17 20.17 16.29
CA LEU A 16 -1.79 19.78 15.97
C LEU A 16 -1.55 18.27 16.19
N MET A 17 -2.04 17.70 17.30
CA MET A 17 -1.97 16.24 17.51
C MET A 17 -2.71 15.47 16.39
N SER A 18 -3.88 15.96 15.99
CA SER A 18 -4.69 15.33 14.94
C SER A 18 -3.97 15.32 13.59
N ILE A 19 -3.30 16.42 13.23
CA ILE A 19 -2.51 16.55 12.00
C ILE A 19 -1.29 15.61 12.03
N ILE A 20 -0.61 15.49 13.18
CA ILE A 20 0.55 14.60 13.33
C ILE A 20 0.14 13.12 13.19
N VAL A 21 -1.03 12.74 13.72
CA VAL A 21 -1.57 11.38 13.59
C VAL A 21 -2.01 11.06 12.16
N LEU A 22 -2.53 12.04 11.40
CA LEU A 22 -2.87 11.85 9.97
C LEU A 22 -1.63 11.71 9.08
N ARG A 23 -0.46 12.22 9.50
CA ARG A 23 0.81 12.11 8.76
C ARG A 23 1.44 10.71 8.82
N LYS A 24 0.69 9.67 9.21
CA LYS A 24 1.15 8.28 9.18
C LYS A 24 1.48 7.85 7.75
N ARG A 25 2.76 8.05 7.42
CA ARG A 25 3.59 7.30 6.47
C ARG A 25 2.86 6.87 5.20
N ALA A 26 2.71 7.81 4.27
CA ALA A 26 2.52 7.41 2.88
C ALA A 26 3.70 6.50 2.48
N PRO A 27 3.45 5.31 1.92
CA PRO A 27 4.52 4.43 1.46
C PRO A 27 5.35 5.19 0.42
N ILE A 28 6.67 5.24 0.63
CA ILE A 28 7.58 5.84 -0.34
C ILE A 28 7.62 4.89 -1.54
N ALA A 29 7.27 5.39 -2.72
CA ALA A 29 7.35 4.61 -3.95
C ALA A 29 8.81 4.33 -4.31
N ILE A 30 9.11 3.07 -4.61
CA ILE A 30 10.43 2.62 -5.06
C ILE A 30 10.46 2.78 -6.58
N GLU A 31 11.32 3.68 -7.07
CA GLU A 31 11.52 3.88 -8.50
C GLU A 31 12.52 2.85 -9.04
N GLN A 32 12.12 2.09 -10.06
CA GLN A 32 13.01 1.17 -10.76
C GLN A 32 12.60 1.01 -12.22
N GLU A 33 13.47 0.44 -13.05
CA GLU A 33 13.18 0.31 -14.48
C GLU A 33 12.14 -0.78 -14.76
N THR A 34 12.36 -1.96 -14.17
CA THR A 34 11.53 -3.16 -14.36
C THR A 34 11.21 -3.77 -13.00
N LEU A 35 9.97 -4.22 -12.79
CA LEU A 35 9.59 -5.05 -11.64
C LEU A 35 9.43 -6.51 -12.08
N SER A 36 10.08 -7.42 -11.37
CA SER A 36 10.01 -8.84 -11.65
C SER A 36 8.99 -9.60 -10.79
N MET A 37 8.45 -10.70 -11.32
CA MET A 37 7.61 -11.62 -10.53
C MET A 37 8.35 -12.15 -9.28
N LYS A 38 9.67 -12.34 -9.37
CA LYS A 38 10.50 -12.77 -8.24
C LYS A 38 10.47 -11.78 -7.08
N GLU A 39 10.56 -10.47 -7.38
CA GLU A 39 10.48 -9.41 -6.37
C GLU A 39 9.08 -9.33 -5.74
N VAL A 40 8.04 -9.48 -6.56
CA VAL A 40 6.66 -9.54 -6.09
C VAL A 40 6.47 -10.70 -5.10
N ILE A 41 6.91 -11.91 -5.47
CA ILE A 41 6.84 -13.09 -4.59
C ILE A 41 7.69 -12.89 -3.33
N ALA A 42 8.88 -12.28 -3.46
CA ALA A 42 9.76 -12.03 -2.33
C ALA A 42 9.08 -11.16 -1.28
N PHE A 43 8.38 -10.10 -1.69
CA PHE A 43 7.60 -9.25 -0.78
C PHE A 43 6.54 -10.06 0.00
N PHE A 44 5.74 -10.89 -0.68
CA PHE A 44 4.70 -11.68 0.01
C PHE A 44 5.25 -12.80 0.89
N LYS A 45 6.52 -13.18 0.69
CA LYS A 45 7.25 -14.12 1.56
C LYS A 45 7.95 -13.42 2.73
N GLU A 46 7.99 -12.09 2.78
CA GLU A 46 8.49 -11.36 3.94
C GLU A 46 7.66 -11.74 5.18
N GLY A 47 8.32 -11.96 6.33
CA GLY A 47 7.71 -12.60 7.49
C GLY A 47 6.43 -11.94 7.99
N GLU A 48 6.39 -10.62 8.02
CA GLU A 48 5.22 -9.83 8.44
C GLU A 48 4.05 -9.98 7.45
N VAL A 49 4.32 -9.90 6.15
CA VAL A 49 3.32 -10.04 5.08
C VAL A 49 2.75 -11.45 5.09
N MET A 50 3.63 -12.46 5.14
CA MET A 50 3.23 -13.86 5.18
C MET A 50 2.43 -14.18 6.44
N GLN A 51 2.78 -13.61 7.60
CA GLN A 51 2.02 -13.78 8.83
C GLN A 51 0.62 -13.16 8.71
N SER A 52 0.50 -11.98 8.11
CA SER A 52 -0.79 -11.33 7.86
C SER A 52 -1.69 -12.19 6.97
N LEU A 53 -1.14 -12.74 5.89
CA LEU A 53 -1.85 -13.65 4.98
C LEU A 53 -2.28 -14.96 5.66
N LYS A 54 -1.43 -15.53 6.52
CA LYS A 54 -1.73 -16.79 7.23
C LYS A 54 -2.72 -16.63 8.39
N SER A 55 -2.73 -15.47 9.04
CA SER A 55 -3.55 -15.24 10.24
C SER A 55 -5.03 -15.01 9.91
N ASN A 56 -5.36 -14.70 8.66
CA ASN A 56 -6.73 -14.49 8.20
C ASN A 56 -6.93 -15.13 6.83
N SER A 57 -7.76 -16.18 6.75
CA SER A 57 -8.06 -16.91 5.51
C SER A 57 -8.78 -16.08 4.44
N ASN A 58 -9.34 -14.92 4.82
CA ASN A 58 -9.97 -13.99 3.90
C ASN A 58 -8.95 -13.05 3.23
N MET A 59 -7.72 -13.00 3.72
CA MET A 59 -6.63 -12.23 3.12
C MET A 59 -6.06 -12.93 1.89
N VAL A 60 -5.78 -12.17 0.85
CA VAL A 60 -5.04 -12.63 -0.32
C VAL A 60 -3.94 -11.66 -0.69
N ALA A 61 -2.86 -12.17 -1.25
CA ALA A 61 -1.80 -11.35 -1.82
C ALA A 61 -2.29 -10.75 -3.13
N VAL A 62 -2.26 -9.42 -3.24
CA VAL A 62 -2.63 -8.73 -4.49
C VAL A 62 -1.54 -7.79 -4.97
N ALA A 63 -1.33 -7.79 -6.28
CA ALA A 63 -0.59 -6.77 -6.99
C ALA A 63 -1.57 -5.94 -7.82
N ILE A 64 -1.59 -4.63 -7.63
CA ILE A 64 -2.47 -3.70 -8.32
C ILE A 64 -1.63 -2.84 -9.26
N ARG A 65 -1.98 -2.80 -10.54
CA ARG A 65 -1.35 -2.02 -11.59
C ARG A 65 -2.19 -0.78 -11.90
N GLU A 66 -1.56 0.37 -11.87
CA GLU A 66 -2.18 1.65 -12.22
C GLU A 66 -1.25 2.43 -13.18
N LYS A 67 -1.75 2.80 -14.35
CA LYS A 67 -1.01 3.68 -15.29
C LYS A 67 -0.97 5.10 -14.74
N GLN A 68 0.22 5.67 -14.65
CA GLN A 68 0.44 7.05 -14.24
C GLN A 68 0.40 7.99 -15.45
N SER A 69 0.17 9.27 -15.20
CA SER A 69 0.08 10.31 -16.24
C SER A 69 1.40 10.52 -17.00
N ASP A 70 2.53 10.14 -16.41
CA ASP A 70 3.86 10.21 -17.02
C ASP A 70 4.23 8.96 -17.85
N GLY A 71 3.29 8.03 -18.01
CA GLY A 71 3.48 6.78 -18.75
C GLY A 71 4.13 5.66 -17.94
N ARG A 72 4.52 5.88 -16.68
CA ARG A 72 4.99 4.81 -15.79
C ARG A 72 3.84 3.98 -15.24
N LEU A 73 4.16 2.79 -14.76
CA LEU A 73 3.25 1.89 -14.05
C LEU A 73 3.51 2.00 -12.55
N LYS A 74 2.47 2.31 -11.78
CA LYS A 74 2.49 2.19 -10.33
C LYS A 74 1.98 0.79 -9.97
N ILE A 75 2.82 0.00 -9.31
CA ILE A 75 2.48 -1.33 -8.82
C ILE A 75 2.39 -1.29 -7.30
N THR A 76 1.20 -1.55 -6.78
CA THR A 76 0.95 -1.63 -5.33
C THR A 76 0.86 -3.09 -4.93
N LEU A 77 1.76 -3.53 -4.05
CA LEU A 77 1.74 -4.87 -3.45
C LEU A 77 1.20 -4.79 -2.04
N THR A 78 0.16 -5.56 -1.72
CA THR A 78 -0.43 -5.56 -0.37
C THR A 78 -1.33 -6.78 -0.14
N PRO A 79 -1.54 -7.20 1.13
CA PRO A 79 -2.66 -8.07 1.49
C PRO A 79 -4.02 -7.37 1.30
N TYR A 80 -4.98 -8.08 0.70
CA TYR A 80 -6.34 -7.62 0.46
C TYR A 80 -7.35 -8.50 1.18
N ASP A 81 -8.28 -7.90 1.91
CA ASP A 81 -9.38 -8.61 2.55
C ASP A 81 -10.52 -8.81 1.55
N LYS A 82 -10.74 -10.05 1.11
CA LYS A 82 -11.82 -10.39 0.16
C LYS A 82 -13.21 -10.23 0.76
N GLN A 83 -13.36 -10.36 2.07
CA GLN A 83 -14.66 -10.28 2.74
C GLN A 83 -15.11 -8.84 2.86
N GLN A 84 -14.19 -7.95 3.25
CA GLN A 84 -14.47 -6.51 3.42
C GLN A 84 -14.25 -5.72 2.13
N ASN A 85 -13.70 -6.36 1.10
CA ASN A 85 -13.38 -5.75 -0.19
C ASN A 85 -12.52 -4.47 -0.02
N THR A 86 -11.50 -4.55 0.86
CA THR A 86 -10.65 -3.42 1.23
C THR A 86 -9.24 -3.86 1.59
N ILE A 87 -8.30 -2.91 1.55
CA ILE A 87 -6.98 -3.03 2.16
C ILE A 87 -7.11 -2.58 3.61
N THR A 88 -6.62 -3.38 4.55
CA THR A 88 -6.64 -3.02 5.97
C THR A 88 -5.70 -1.85 6.24
N PRO A 89 -6.06 -0.85 7.09
CA PRO A 89 -5.25 0.35 7.30
C PRO A 89 -3.80 0.12 7.77
N ASN A 90 -3.52 -1.03 8.40
CA ASN A 90 -2.19 -1.42 8.89
C ASN A 90 -1.59 -2.58 8.07
N ALA A 91 -2.13 -2.86 6.88
CA ALA A 91 -1.56 -3.88 6.02
C ALA A 91 -0.18 -3.42 5.53
N PRO A 92 0.82 -4.32 5.45
CA PRO A 92 2.07 -4.00 4.81
C PRO A 92 1.80 -3.68 3.33
N ILE A 93 2.33 -2.55 2.88
CA ILE A 93 2.17 -2.04 1.52
C ILE A 93 3.55 -1.72 0.97
N LYS A 94 3.81 -2.17 -0.26
CA LYS A 94 5.00 -1.80 -1.03
C LYS A 94 4.57 -1.23 -2.37
N ILE A 95 5.04 -0.04 -2.71
CA ILE A 95 4.69 0.64 -3.95
C ILE A 95 5.94 0.71 -4.81
N TYR A 96 5.83 0.27 -6.05
CA TYR A 96 6.84 0.40 -7.08
C TYR A 96 6.35 1.34 -8.18
N LEU A 97 7.25 2.12 -8.73
CA LEU A 97 6.99 2.98 -9.87
C LEU A 97 7.97 2.60 -10.98
N VAL A 98 7.46 1.92 -12.00
CA VAL A 98 8.28 1.23 -13.00
C VAL A 98 7.93 1.61 -14.42
N LYS A 99 8.88 1.45 -15.33
CA LYS A 99 8.62 1.67 -16.77
C LYS A 99 7.96 0.46 -17.40
N ARG A 100 8.34 -0.75 -16.97
CA ARG A 100 7.88 -2.03 -17.53
C ARG A 100 7.79 -3.11 -16.46
N LEU A 101 7.04 -4.17 -16.72
CA LEU A 101 7.06 -5.41 -15.93
C LEU A 101 7.90 -6.46 -16.67
N ASP A 102 8.42 -7.45 -15.96
CA ASP A 102 9.00 -8.61 -16.62
C ASP A 102 7.91 -9.44 -17.33
N GLU A 103 8.32 -10.31 -18.25
CA GLU A 103 7.40 -11.07 -19.09
C GLU A 103 6.44 -11.94 -18.26
N ASP A 104 6.94 -12.54 -17.17
CA ASP A 104 6.14 -13.37 -16.28
C ASP A 104 5.06 -12.55 -15.57
N LEU A 105 5.42 -11.41 -14.99
CA LEU A 105 4.48 -10.55 -14.27
C LEU A 105 3.47 -9.92 -15.23
N GLU A 106 3.91 -9.42 -16.39
CA GLU A 106 3.04 -8.86 -17.43
C GLU A 106 2.01 -9.91 -17.90
N LYS A 107 2.46 -11.15 -18.14
CA LYS A 107 1.58 -12.26 -18.53
C LYS A 107 0.57 -12.63 -17.45
N ASN A 108 0.95 -12.56 -16.18
CA ASN A 108 0.05 -12.83 -15.06
C ASN A 108 -1.01 -11.72 -14.90
N PHE A 109 -0.66 -10.46 -15.14
CA PHE A 109 -1.64 -9.39 -15.20
C PHE A 109 -2.58 -9.53 -16.39
N GLY A 110 -2.04 -9.81 -17.58
CA GLY A 110 -2.80 -9.75 -18.84
C GLY A 110 -3.53 -8.41 -18.98
N ASP A 111 -4.83 -8.49 -19.25
CA ASP A 111 -5.69 -7.31 -19.42
C ASP A 111 -6.27 -6.77 -18.09
N LYS A 112 -5.88 -7.34 -16.95
CA LYS A 112 -6.41 -6.96 -15.64
C LYS A 112 -5.51 -5.94 -14.96
N ASP A 113 -6.12 -5.09 -14.14
CA ASP A 113 -5.39 -4.14 -13.27
C ASP A 113 -5.07 -4.74 -11.90
N MET A 114 -5.66 -5.88 -11.55
CA MET A 114 -5.40 -6.56 -10.28
C MET A 114 -5.03 -8.02 -10.55
N LEU A 115 -3.88 -8.42 -10.01
CA LEU A 115 -3.39 -9.78 -9.96
C LEU A 115 -3.53 -10.30 -8.53
N VAL A 116 -4.23 -11.42 -8.36
CA VAL A 116 -4.26 -12.16 -7.10
C VAL A 116 -3.22 -13.27 -7.18
N LEU A 117 -2.27 -13.28 -6.23
CA LEU A 117 -1.22 -14.29 -6.16
C LEU A 117 -1.73 -15.44 -5.30
N GLN A 118 -1.79 -16.64 -5.88
CA GLN A 118 -2.21 -17.89 -5.23
C GLN A 118 -1.01 -18.70 -4.76
#